data_AF-A0A543PWF3-F1
#
_entry.id   AF-A0A543PWF3-F1
#
_cell.length_a   1.000
_cell.length_b   1.000
_cell.length_c   1.000
_cell.angle_alpha   90.00
_cell.angle_beta   90.00
_cell.angle_gamma   90.00
#
_symmetry.space_group_name_H-M   'P 1'
#
loop_
_entity.id
_entity.type
_entity.pdbx_description
1 polymer ?
#
loop_
_entity_poly.entity_id
_entity_poly.type
_entity_poly.pdbx_seq_one_letter_code
_entity_poly.pdbx_strand_id
1 'polypeptide(L)'
;MPWLVLLASAVLEAVWASALAASDGLSLLVPSVVFLVAGALSMLGLAHAVRTIPIGTAYAVWTGIGAALTVTWAMTFGDEPFSLVKVFLLAGIVGAVIGLKLVGHTSTGTAAKASAKPSTPEGPRP
;
A
#
# COMPACT_ATOMS: atom_id res chain seq x y z
N MET A 1 -1.86 -4.69 17.92
CA MET A 1 -2.88 -4.77 16.85
C MET A 1 -2.24 -4.39 15.52
N PRO A 2 -2.13 -5.30 14.55
CA PRO A 2 -1.40 -5.06 13.29
C PRO A 2 -1.99 -3.89 12.47
N TRP A 3 -3.29 -3.66 12.55
CA TRP A 3 -3.96 -2.53 11.90
C TRP A 3 -3.54 -1.16 12.46
N LEU A 4 -3.34 -1.02 13.77
CA LEU A 4 -2.84 0.24 14.35
C LEU A 4 -1.40 0.52 13.90
N VAL A 5 -0.57 -0.53 13.85
CA VAL A 5 0.81 -0.42 13.36
C VAL A 5 0.83 -0.03 11.87
N LEU A 6 -0.09 -0.58 11.07
CA LEU A 6 -0.25 -0.21 9.67
C LEU A 6 -0.66 1.25 9.49
N LEU A 7 -1.62 1.74 10.28
CA LEU A 7 -2.06 3.13 10.25
C LEU A 7 -0.93 4.08 10.66
N ALA A 8 -0.21 3.77 11.75
CA ALA A 8 0.94 4.56 12.18
C ALA A 8 2.06 4.57 11.12
N SER A 9 2.31 3.42 10.49
CA SER A 9 3.26 3.28 9.38
C SER A 9 2.87 4.14 8.17
N ALA A 10 1.57 4.23 7.84
CA ALA A 10 1.07 5.09 6.76
C ALA A 10 1.17 6.58 7.10
N VAL A 11 0.99 6.98 8.36
CA VAL A 11 1.25 8.36 8.78
C VAL A 11 2.73 8.69 8.66
N LEU A 12 3.61 7.79 9.11
CA LEU A 12 5.06 7.94 8.93
C LEU A 12 5.45 7.99 7.45
N GLU A 13 4.68 7.36 6.56
CA GLU A 13 4.86 7.49 5.13
C GLU A 13 4.75 8.95 4.69
N ALA A 14 3.63 9.58 5.06
CA ALA A 14 3.40 10.97 4.72
C ALA A 14 4.48 11.90 5.29
N VAL A 15 4.98 11.60 6.50
CA VAL A 15 6.07 12.35 7.13
C VAL A 15 7.37 12.24 6.33
N TRP A 16 7.81 11.03 5.96
CA TRP A 16 9.06 10.90 5.22
C TRP A 16 8.94 11.45 3.80
N ALA A 17 7.79 11.29 3.14
CA ALA A 17 7.54 11.82 1.80
C ALA A 17 7.61 13.36 1.79
N SER A 18 6.97 14.00 2.79
CA SER A 18 7.03 15.45 2.98
C SER A 18 8.45 15.92 3.31
N ALA A 19 9.17 15.20 4.17
CA ALA A 19 10.54 15.51 4.54
C ALA A 19 11.51 15.38 3.35
N LEU A 20 11.30 14.38 2.49
CA LEU A 20 12.07 14.21 1.26
C LEU A 20 11.87 15.41 0.32
N ALA A 21 10.62 15.84 0.12
CA ALA A 21 10.33 17.03 -0.67
C ALA A 21 11.00 18.29 -0.09
N ALA A 22 11.04 18.42 1.24
CA ALA A 22 11.67 19.53 1.94
C ALA A 22 13.22 19.44 2.01
N SER A 23 13.83 18.31 1.64
CA SER A 23 15.28 18.07 1.84
C SER A 23 16.19 18.74 0.81
N ASP A 24 15.63 19.34 -0.24
CA ASP A 24 16.35 19.91 -1.38
C ASP A 24 17.41 18.93 -1.95
N GLY A 25 16.93 17.79 -2.45
CA GLY A 25 17.79 16.74 -2.98
C GLY A 25 18.72 16.11 -1.94
N LEU A 26 18.27 16.04 -0.68
CA LEU A 26 19.02 15.57 0.49
C LEU A 26 20.14 16.50 0.98
N SER A 27 20.22 17.73 0.46
CA SER A 27 21.24 18.71 0.84
C SER A 27 21.02 19.28 2.25
N LEU A 28 19.76 19.35 2.71
CA LEU A 28 19.41 19.84 4.04
C LEU A 28 19.44 18.69 5.07
N LEU A 29 20.35 18.80 6.04
CA LEU A 29 20.57 17.76 7.06
C LEU A 29 19.32 17.37 7.84
N VAL A 30 18.56 18.35 8.34
CA VAL A 30 17.41 18.07 9.22
C VAL A 30 16.30 17.31 8.48
N PRO A 31 15.77 17.79 7.34
CA PRO A 31 14.77 17.03 6.58
C PRO A 31 15.29 15.69 6.07
N SER A 32 16.57 15.59 5.68
CA SER A 32 17.18 14.32 5.27
C SER A 32 17.18 13.27 6.38
N VAL A 33 17.54 13.66 7.61
CA VAL A 33 17.51 12.76 8.77
C VAL A 33 16.07 12.32 9.07
N VAL A 34 15.12 13.26 9.03
CA VAL A 34 13.69 12.94 9.23
C VAL A 34 13.21 11.95 8.17
N PHE A 35 13.54 12.18 6.89
CA PHE A 35 13.23 11.26 5.80
C PHE A 35 13.76 9.84 6.07
N LEU A 36 15.03 9.71 6.42
CA LEU A 36 15.65 8.40 6.64
C LEU A 36 15.04 7.67 7.84
N VAL A 37 14.86 8.36 8.97
CA VAL A 37 14.33 7.77 10.20
C VAL A 37 12.85 7.41 10.05
N ALA A 38 12.03 8.35 9.57
CA ALA A 38 10.59 8.10 9.37
C ALA A 38 10.36 7.05 8.27
N GLY A 39 11.17 7.06 7.21
CA GLY A 39 11.14 6.04 6.15
C GLY A 39 11.44 4.65 6.69
N ALA A 40 12.51 4.49 7.46
CA ALA A 40 12.85 3.22 8.09
C ALA A 40 11.74 2.73 9.04
N LEU A 41 11.24 3.60 9.92
CA LEU A 41 10.15 3.24 10.84
C LEU A 41 8.86 2.89 10.11
N SER A 42 8.52 3.63 9.05
CA SER A 42 7.37 3.35 8.19
C SER A 42 7.49 1.95 7.58
N MET A 43 8.62 1.64 6.94
CA MET A 43 8.88 0.33 6.34
C MET A 43 8.83 -0.81 7.37
N LEU A 44 9.41 -0.62 8.55
CA LEU A 44 9.36 -1.62 9.62
C LEU A 44 7.93 -1.86 10.13
N GLY A 45 7.13 -0.81 10.25
CA GLY A 45 5.71 -0.93 10.63
C GLY A 45 4.90 -1.70 9.59
N LEU A 46 5.11 -1.41 8.30
CA LEU A 46 4.48 -2.15 7.20
C LEU A 46 4.92 -3.62 7.22
N ALA A 47 6.22 -3.87 7.33
CA ALA A 47 6.81 -5.22 7.42
C ALA A 47 6.24 -6.02 8.60
N HIS A 48 5.91 -5.36 9.70
CA HIS A 48 5.23 -6.00 10.83
C HIS A 48 3.76 -6.31 10.50
N ALA A 49 3.03 -5.38 9.91
CA ALA A 49 1.61 -5.55 9.58
C ALA A 49 1.36 -6.69 8.58
N VAL A 50 2.21 -6.81 7.55
CA VAL A 50 2.09 -7.86 6.51
C VAL A 50 2.32 -9.28 7.03
N ARG A 51 2.82 -9.46 8.26
CA ARG A 51 2.90 -10.79 8.90
C ARG A 51 1.53 -11.38 9.20
N THR A 52 0.49 -10.54 9.24
CA THR A 52 -0.87 -10.93 9.61
C THR A 52 -1.91 -10.49 8.59
N ILE A 53 -1.68 -9.38 7.91
CA ILE A 53 -2.56 -8.83 6.87
C ILE A 53 -2.00 -9.23 5.51
N PRO A 54 -2.84 -9.70 4.56
CA PRO A 54 -2.40 -9.98 3.20
C PRO A 54 -1.67 -8.77 2.59
N ILE A 55 -0.49 -9.01 1.99
CA ILE A 55 0.40 -7.95 1.50
C ILE A 55 -0.31 -6.96 0.56
N GLY A 56 -1.17 -7.46 -0.34
CA GLY A 56 -1.93 -6.61 -1.24
C GLY A 56 -2.86 -5.64 -0.51
N THR A 57 -3.55 -6.10 0.54
CA THR A 57 -4.42 -5.25 1.36
C THR A 57 -3.61 -4.25 2.18
N ALA A 58 -2.54 -4.71 2.82
CA ALA A 58 -1.70 -3.86 3.65
C ALA A 58 -1.03 -2.75 2.80
N TYR A 59 -0.46 -3.10 1.65
CA TYR A 59 0.21 -2.15 0.76
C TYR A 59 -0.76 -1.13 0.17
N ALA A 60 -1.96 -1.57 -0.23
CA ALA A 60 -3.00 -0.70 -0.75
C ALA A 60 -3.47 0.31 0.31
N VAL A 61 -3.72 -0.14 1.55
CA VAL A 61 -4.12 0.74 2.65
C VAL A 61 -2.98 1.69 3.03
N TRP A 62 -1.75 1.18 3.11
CA TRP A 62 -0.56 1.96 3.47
C TRP A 62 -0.35 3.11 2.48
N THR A 63 -0.18 2.79 1.19
CA THR A 63 0.03 3.81 0.14
C THR A 63 -1.16 4.75 -0.03
N GLY A 64 -2.39 4.24 0.07
CA GLY A 64 -3.59 5.07 -0.08
C GLY A 64 -3.70 6.12 1.02
N ILE A 65 -3.43 5.75 2.28
CA ILE A 65 -3.49 6.68 3.41
C ILE A 65 -2.31 7.65 3.38
N GLY A 66 -1.08 7.17 3.17
CA GLY A 66 0.08 8.05 3.14
C GLY A 66 0.04 9.04 1.98
N ALA A 67 -0.40 8.63 0.79
CA ALA A 67 -0.62 9.55 -0.33
C ALA A 67 -1.70 10.61 -0.01
N ALA A 68 -2.84 10.20 0.54
CA ALA A 68 -3.91 11.13 0.92
C ALA A 68 -3.43 12.16 1.96
N LEU A 69 -2.72 11.70 2.99
CA LEU A 69 -2.15 12.58 4.01
C LEU A 69 -1.07 13.51 3.45
N THR A 70 -0.18 13.00 2.60
CA THR A 70 0.89 13.80 1.98
C THR A 70 0.32 14.94 1.15
N VAL A 71 -0.65 14.65 0.29
CA VAL A 71 -1.24 15.70 -0.55
C VAL A 71 -2.12 16.66 0.27
N THR A 72 -2.87 16.16 1.25
CA THR A 72 -3.63 17.02 2.16
C THR A 72 -2.70 17.97 2.91
N TRP A 73 -1.55 17.46 3.38
CA TRP A 73 -0.52 18.26 4.03
C TRP A 73 0.07 19.31 3.09
N ALA A 74 0.45 18.91 1.87
CA ALA A 74 1.02 19.82 0.87
C ALA A 74 0.05 20.93 0.45
N MET A 75 -1.26 20.65 0.38
CA MET A 75 -2.31 21.63 0.07
C MET A 75 -2.63 22.58 1.24
N THR A 76 -2.42 22.16 2.49
CA THR A 76 -2.79 22.94 3.68
C THR A 76 -1.64 23.75 4.25
N PHE A 77 -0.43 23.18 4.24
CA PHE A 77 0.76 23.78 4.84
C PHE A 77 1.90 24.01 3.83
N GLY A 78 1.83 23.40 2.64
CA GLY A 78 2.78 23.65 1.57
C GLY A 78 2.34 24.77 0.65
N ASP A 79 3.20 25.10 -0.32
CA ASP A 79 2.92 26.10 -1.35
C ASP A 79 2.13 25.53 -2.53
N GLU A 80 1.62 24.30 -2.41
CA GLU A 80 0.99 23.62 -3.52
C GLU A 80 -0.46 24.10 -3.71
N PRO A 81 -0.81 24.68 -4.88
CA PRO A 81 -2.13 25.23 -5.07
C PRO A 81 -3.21 24.13 -5.08
N PHE A 82 -4.32 24.41 -4.40
CA PHE A 82 -5.46 23.52 -4.35
C PHE A 82 -5.98 23.24 -5.77
N SER A 83 -6.06 21.95 -6.13
CA SER A 83 -6.49 21.51 -7.46
C SER A 83 -7.55 20.41 -7.34
N LEU A 84 -8.75 20.69 -7.85
CA LEU A 84 -9.85 19.73 -7.91
C LEU A 84 -9.47 18.46 -8.69
N VAL A 85 -8.60 18.57 -9.70
CA VAL A 85 -8.10 17.42 -10.47
C VAL A 85 -7.24 16.50 -9.60
N LYS A 86 -6.37 17.06 -8.76
CA LYS A 86 -5.54 16.26 -7.82
C LYS A 86 -6.42 15.53 -6.81
N VAL A 87 -7.42 16.21 -6.26
CA VAL A 87 -8.40 15.61 -5.34
C VAL A 87 -9.14 14.45 -6.01
N PHE A 88 -9.58 14.62 -7.27
CA PHE A 88 -10.25 13.57 -8.02
C PHE A 88 -9.34 12.35 -8.27
N LEU A 89 -8.08 12.57 -8.66
CA LEU A 89 -7.11 11.49 -8.88
C LEU A 89 -6.78 10.74 -7.58
N LEU A 90 -6.64 11.45 -6.46
CA LEU A 90 -6.49 10.85 -5.13
C LEU A 90 -7.70 10.00 -4.75
N ALA A 91 -8.91 10.50 -4.97
CA ALA A 91 -10.13 9.73 -4.77
C ALA A 91 -10.14 8.46 -5.64
N GLY A 92 -9.61 8.53 -6.87
CA GLY A 92 -9.41 7.37 -7.74
C GLY A 92 -8.43 6.34 -7.17
N ILE A 93 -7.29 6.78 -6.62
CA ILE A 93 -6.33 5.89 -5.95
C ILE A 93 -6.99 5.20 -4.75
N VAL A 94 -7.68 5.95 -3.89
CA VAL A 94 -8.41 5.41 -2.74
C VAL A 94 -9.50 4.43 -3.20
N GLY A 95 -10.24 4.75 -4.26
CA GLY A 95 -11.24 3.88 -4.86
C GLY A 95 -10.66 2.56 -5.36
N ALA A 96 -9.49 2.60 -6.03
CA ALA A 96 -8.78 1.42 -6.48
C ALA A 96 -8.30 0.53 -5.31
N VAL A 97 -7.80 1.14 -4.23
CA VAL A 97 -7.43 0.46 -2.98
C VAL A 97 -8.63 -0.26 -2.37
N ILE A 98 -9.78 0.41 -2.27
CA ILE A 98 -11.02 -0.17 -1.76
C ILE A 98 -11.47 -1.32 -2.67
N GLY A 99 -11.48 -1.11 -4.00
CA GLY A 99 -11.84 -2.13 -4.98
C GLY A 99 -10.98 -3.39 -4.85
N LEU A 100 -9.65 -3.23 -4.70
CA LEU A 100 -8.74 -4.35 -4.51
C LEU A 100 -9.01 -5.13 -3.22
N LYS A 101 -9.35 -4.44 -2.13
CA LYS A 101 -9.78 -5.08 -0.86
C LYS A 101 -11.07 -5.88 -1.04
N LEU A 102 -12.03 -5.37 -1.81
CA LEU A 102 -13.30 -6.04 -2.05
C LEU A 102 -13.14 -7.29 -2.94
N VAL A 103 -12.31 -7.21 -3.98
CA VAL A 103 -12.03 -8.34 -4.88
C VAL A 103 -11.14 -9.39 -4.24
N GLY A 104 -10.23 -8.99 -3.33
CA GLY A 104 -9.31 -9.87 -2.62
C GLY A 104 -9.96 -10.95 -1.74
N HIS A 105 -11.29 -10.97 -1.60
CA HIS A 105 -12.06 -12.05 -0.96
C HIS A 105 -12.48 -13.17 -1.94
N THR A 106 -12.15 -13.06 -3.23
CA THR A 106 -12.43 -14.12 -4.21
C THR A 106 -11.38 -15.21 -4.06
N SER A 107 -11.72 -16.14 -3.19
CA SER A 107 -10.92 -17.29 -2.77
C SER A 107 -10.33 -18.07 -3.95
N THR A 108 -9.04 -18.37 -3.81
CA THR A 108 -8.29 -19.47 -4.38
C THR A 108 -9.12 -20.77 -4.35
N GLY A 109 -9.90 -21.05 -5.40
CA GLY A 109 -10.81 -22.21 -5.41
C GLY A 109 -11.11 -22.85 -6.76
N THR A 110 -10.81 -22.19 -7.88
CA THR A 110 -11.24 -22.69 -9.21
C THR A 110 -10.13 -23.44 -9.96
N ALA A 111 -8.86 -23.17 -9.70
CA ALA A 111 -7.76 -23.76 -10.46
C ALA A 111 -7.43 -25.23 -10.08
N ALA A 112 -7.72 -25.66 -8.85
CA ALA A 112 -7.32 -26.99 -8.37
C ALA A 112 -8.25 -28.14 -8.79
N LYS A 113 -9.48 -27.87 -9.23
CA LYS A 113 -10.44 -28.92 -9.63
C LYS A 113 -10.37 -29.36 -11.09
N ALA A 114 -9.67 -28.61 -11.95
CA ALA A 114 -9.61 -28.93 -13.39
C ALA A 114 -8.54 -29.98 -13.76
N SER A 115 -7.57 -30.25 -12.88
CA SER A 115 -6.43 -31.14 -13.20
C SER A 115 -6.55 -32.57 -12.66
N ALA A 116 -7.63 -32.91 -11.97
CA ALA A 116 -7.87 -34.27 -11.47
C ALA A 116 -8.88 -35.01 -12.38
N LYS A 117 -8.52 -35.19 -13.66
CA LYS A 117 -9.17 -36.20 -14.50
C LYS A 117 -8.42 -37.52 -14.28
N PRO A 118 -9.04 -38.59 -13.76
CA PRO A 118 -8.35 -39.86 -13.60
C PRO A 118 -7.94 -40.39 -14.98
N SER A 119 -6.65 -40.69 -15.12
CA SER A 119 -6.09 -41.44 -16.24
C SER A 119 -6.78 -42.80 -16.33
N THR A 120 -7.36 -43.12 -17.49
CA THR A 120 -7.78 -44.48 -17.86
C THR A 120 -6.54 -45.39 -17.95
N PRO A 121 -6.61 -46.61 -17.41
CA PRO A 121 -5.94 -47.71 -18.08
C PRO A 121 -6.82 -48.96 -18.08
N GLU A 122 -7.16 -49.47 -19.26
CA GLU A 122 -7.03 -50.90 -19.59
C GLU A 122 -7.63 -51.21 -20.97
N GLY A 123 -6.75 -51.58 -21.89
CA GLY A 123 -7.01 -52.68 -22.82
C GLY A 123 -5.86 -53.69 -22.66
N PRO A 124 -5.82 -54.81 -23.41
CA PRO A 124 -6.85 -55.45 -24.23
C PRO A 124 -7.21 -56.86 -23.70
N ARG A 125 -8.47 -57.29 -23.91
CA ARG A 125 -8.91 -58.67 -23.66
C ARG A 125 -8.64 -59.56 -24.89
N PRO A 126 -8.12 -60.78 -24.71
CA PRO A 126 -8.61 -61.96 -25.42
C PRO A 126 -9.63 -62.73 -24.57
#